data_AF-A0A3B0RAB7-F1
#
_entry.id   AF-A0A3B0RAB7-F1
#
_cell.length_a   1.000
_cell.length_b   1.000
_cell.length_c   1.000
_cell.angle_alpha   90.00
_cell.angle_beta   90.00
_cell.angle_gamma   90.00
#
_symmetry.space_group_name_H-M   'P 1'
#
loop_
_entity.id
_entity.type
_entity.pdbx_description
1 polymer ?
#
loop_
_entity_poly.entity_id
_entity_poly.type
_entity_poly.pdbx_seq_one_letter_code
_entity_poly.pdbx_strand_id
1 'polypeptide(L)'
;MDIVLDKSYLEAASKDAIGQLCDKNRVFMSESLFYELLTTTSKQRAMCFDKFPEKENPVEVINCLGFLLRYETKNKRPSCASPEFLINVSFRFNKGLSEEGFVFTNEQQGDIDIWKKDKELKIKTFKECSAGITCWFPELENLPSGSSIESIQGAVVKTCQDVDFIRCIYEDIKHGSFPSSRLISKEWVFFRRMQVHLLAVLEYIRRYGSGNSEAISKKIENDFLDIEYCILACVVCGLASRDRMMREMFQRLCPEGTLMPKSLIPV
;
A
#
# COMPACT_ATOMS: atom_id res chain seq x y z
N MET A 1 -2.92 -19.22 3.15
CA MET A 1 -1.89 -18.18 2.92
C MET A 1 -2.50 -16.84 3.26
N ASP A 2 -1.65 -15.85 3.49
CA ASP A 2 -2.02 -14.51 3.93
C ASP A 2 -2.00 -13.58 2.70
N ILE A 3 -3.09 -12.86 2.40
CA ILE A 3 -3.24 -12.07 1.16
C ILE A 3 -3.84 -10.70 1.47
N VAL A 4 -3.12 -9.62 1.15
CA VAL A 4 -3.68 -8.26 1.17
C VAL A 4 -4.48 -8.00 -0.11
N LEU A 5 -5.73 -7.57 0.06
CA LEU A 5 -6.53 -7.03 -1.03
C LEU A 5 -6.12 -5.58 -1.34
N ASP A 6 -6.09 -5.26 -2.62
CA ASP A 6 -6.20 -3.88 -3.09
C ASP A 6 -7.58 -3.62 -3.71
N LYS A 7 -7.83 -2.34 -4.03
CA LYS A 7 -9.07 -1.94 -4.70
C LYS A 7 -9.16 -2.47 -6.13
N SER A 8 -8.04 -2.48 -6.88
CA SER A 8 -8.03 -2.89 -8.29
C SER A 8 -8.51 -4.34 -8.49
N TYR A 9 -8.13 -5.24 -7.58
CA TYR A 9 -8.59 -6.62 -7.55
C TYR A 9 -10.05 -6.70 -7.14
N LEU A 10 -10.44 -5.98 -6.08
CA LEU A 10 -11.81 -6.01 -5.59
C LEU A 10 -12.81 -5.47 -6.63
N GLU A 11 -12.47 -4.42 -7.36
CA GLU A 11 -13.33 -3.86 -8.42
C GLU A 11 -13.48 -4.83 -9.59
N ALA A 12 -12.42 -5.55 -9.96
CA ALA A 12 -12.37 -6.35 -11.18
C ALA A 12 -12.68 -7.85 -10.98
N ALA A 13 -12.54 -8.38 -9.76
CA ALA A 13 -12.87 -9.77 -9.43
C ALA A 13 -14.39 -10.00 -9.38
N SER A 14 -14.82 -11.22 -9.71
CA SER A 14 -16.21 -11.64 -9.50
C SER A 14 -16.45 -11.97 -8.02
N LYS A 15 -17.73 -11.99 -7.61
CA LYS A 15 -18.15 -12.43 -6.27
C LYS A 15 -17.66 -13.85 -5.95
N ASP A 16 -17.77 -14.76 -6.92
CA ASP A 16 -17.24 -16.13 -6.80
C ASP A 16 -15.72 -16.15 -6.57
N ALA A 17 -14.95 -15.34 -7.31
CA ALA A 17 -13.50 -15.27 -7.14
C ALA A 17 -13.10 -14.72 -5.76
N ILE A 18 -13.84 -13.73 -5.23
CA ILE A 18 -13.62 -13.20 -3.87
C ILE A 18 -14.00 -14.26 -2.83
N GLY A 19 -15.12 -14.97 -3.01
CA GLY A 19 -15.51 -16.09 -2.14
C GLY A 19 -14.43 -17.17 -2.08
N GLN A 20 -13.98 -17.66 -3.23
CA GLN A 20 -12.91 -18.64 -3.32
C GLN A 20 -11.59 -18.15 -2.70
N LEU A 21 -11.27 -16.86 -2.85
CA LEU A 21 -10.09 -16.28 -2.23
C LEU A 21 -10.20 -16.32 -0.70
N CYS A 22 -11.35 -15.91 -0.16
CA CYS A 22 -11.64 -15.90 1.29
C CYS A 22 -11.79 -17.31 1.90
N ASP A 23 -12.14 -18.32 1.10
CA ASP A 23 -12.27 -19.69 1.59
C ASP A 23 -10.92 -20.45 1.61
N LYS A 24 -9.99 -20.07 0.73
CA LYS A 24 -8.66 -20.72 0.62
C LYS A 24 -7.55 -19.97 1.36
N ASN A 25 -7.78 -18.72 1.72
CA ASN A 25 -6.75 -17.82 2.26
C ASN A 25 -7.28 -17.00 3.43
N ARG A 26 -6.36 -16.55 4.27
CA ARG A 26 -6.61 -15.46 5.21
C ARG A 26 -6.47 -14.17 4.43
N VAL A 27 -7.59 -13.52 4.18
CA VAL A 27 -7.68 -12.33 3.35
C VAL A 27 -7.68 -11.12 4.24
N PHE A 28 -6.78 -10.19 3.96
CA PHE A 28 -6.60 -8.97 4.69
C PHE A 28 -7.16 -7.77 3.94
N MET A 29 -7.97 -6.98 4.63
CA MET A 29 -8.39 -5.66 4.20
C MET A 29 -7.68 -4.63 5.08
N SER A 30 -6.95 -3.70 4.47
CA SER A 30 -6.38 -2.59 5.23
C SER A 30 -7.48 -1.59 5.62
N GLU A 31 -7.30 -0.91 6.74
CA GLU A 31 -8.15 0.23 7.13
C GLU A 31 -8.25 1.28 6.00
N SER A 32 -7.13 1.56 5.32
CA SER A 32 -7.09 2.48 4.17
C SER A 32 -7.94 2.01 2.99
N LEU A 33 -7.99 0.70 2.69
CA LEU A 33 -8.87 0.16 1.65
C LEU A 33 -10.34 0.28 2.08
N PHE A 34 -10.65 -0.03 3.34
CA PHE A 34 -12.01 0.10 3.83
C PHE A 34 -12.54 1.53 3.66
N TYR A 35 -11.80 2.54 4.13
CA TYR A 35 -12.19 3.94 3.95
C TYR A 35 -12.20 4.36 2.47
N GLU A 36 -11.26 3.88 1.64
CA GLU A 36 -11.28 4.17 0.21
C GLU A 36 -12.60 3.71 -0.43
N LEU A 37 -13.08 2.51 -0.10
CA LEU A 37 -14.36 1.99 -0.59
C LEU A 37 -15.55 2.79 -0.06
N LEU A 38 -15.47 3.42 1.11
CA LEU A 38 -16.54 4.30 1.60
C LEU A 38 -16.60 5.64 0.86
N THR A 39 -15.47 6.08 0.28
CA THR A 39 -15.35 7.35 -0.45
C THR A 39 -15.56 7.26 -1.96
N THR A 40 -15.72 6.05 -2.50
CA THR A 40 -16.03 5.83 -3.91
C THR A 40 -17.52 6.13 -4.21
N THR A 41 -17.94 5.99 -5.47
CA THR A 41 -19.35 6.16 -5.84
C THR A 41 -20.23 5.12 -5.14
N SER A 42 -21.49 5.45 -4.85
CA SER A 42 -22.44 4.54 -4.20
C SER A 42 -22.56 3.19 -4.92
N LYS A 43 -22.58 3.23 -6.26
CA LYS A 43 -22.59 2.04 -7.13
C LYS A 43 -21.32 1.20 -7.00
N GLN A 44 -20.14 1.80 -7.04
CA GLN A 44 -18.87 1.07 -6.89
C GLN A 44 -18.72 0.49 -5.49
N ARG A 45 -19.11 1.24 -4.45
CA ARG A 45 -19.15 0.77 -3.06
C ARG A 45 -20.04 -0.47 -2.95
N ALA A 46 -21.28 -0.37 -3.39
CA ALA A 46 -22.25 -1.45 -3.37
C ALA A 46 -21.72 -2.71 -4.08
N MET A 47 -21.18 -2.53 -5.29
CA MET A 47 -20.59 -3.60 -6.08
C MET A 47 -19.41 -4.27 -5.37
N CYS A 48 -18.54 -3.51 -4.71
CA CYS A 48 -17.38 -4.07 -4.00
C CYS A 48 -17.78 -4.81 -2.72
N PHE A 49 -18.67 -4.24 -1.91
CA PHE A 49 -19.12 -4.88 -0.67
C PHE A 49 -20.01 -6.12 -0.91
N ASP A 50 -20.81 -6.14 -1.98
CA ASP A 50 -21.63 -7.31 -2.33
C ASP A 50 -20.79 -8.58 -2.65
N LYS A 51 -19.51 -8.42 -2.98
CA LYS A 51 -18.63 -9.55 -3.31
C LYS A 51 -18.20 -10.37 -2.10
N PHE A 52 -18.27 -9.80 -0.89
CA PHE A 52 -17.84 -10.51 0.31
C PHE A 52 -18.90 -11.52 0.78
N PRO A 53 -18.49 -12.70 1.28
CA PRO A 53 -19.42 -13.66 1.86
C PRO A 53 -20.17 -13.06 3.06
N GLU A 54 -21.47 -13.38 3.20
CA GLU A 54 -22.29 -12.98 4.35
C GLU A 54 -21.97 -13.81 5.61
N LYS A 55 -20.71 -13.80 6.05
CA LYS A 55 -20.24 -14.48 7.27
C LYS A 55 -19.63 -13.50 8.26
N GLU A 56 -19.40 -13.95 9.49
CA GLU A 56 -18.60 -13.20 10.46
C GLU A 56 -17.14 -13.14 9.99
N ASN A 57 -16.53 -11.96 10.08
CA ASN A 57 -15.15 -11.68 9.66
C ASN A 57 -14.82 -12.29 8.27
N PRO A 58 -15.50 -11.86 7.20
CA PRO A 58 -15.23 -12.39 5.85
C PRO A 58 -13.79 -12.10 5.40
N VAL A 59 -13.16 -11.08 5.99
CA VAL A 59 -11.76 -10.71 5.90
C VAL A 59 -11.26 -10.33 7.30
N GLU A 60 -9.95 -10.42 7.52
CA GLU A 60 -9.28 -9.85 8.68
C GLU A 60 -8.90 -8.39 8.37
N VAL A 61 -9.09 -7.47 9.32
CA VAL A 61 -8.77 -6.06 9.11
C VAL A 61 -7.38 -5.75 9.68
N ILE A 62 -6.47 -5.23 8.85
CA ILE A 62 -5.14 -4.77 9.29
C ILE A 62 -5.25 -3.31 9.72
N ASN A 63 -4.63 -2.98 10.85
CA ASN A 63 -4.47 -1.61 11.31
C ASN A 63 -3.81 -0.72 10.24
N CYS A 64 -4.14 0.58 10.20
CA CYS A 64 -3.47 1.50 9.28
C CYS A 64 -1.93 1.51 9.48
N LEU A 65 -1.22 1.84 8.39
CA LEU A 65 0.25 1.90 8.36
C LEU A 65 0.82 2.76 9.50
N GLY A 66 0.17 3.88 9.82
CA GLY A 66 0.58 4.77 10.91
C GLY A 66 0.55 4.12 12.28
N PHE A 67 -0.44 3.26 12.55
CA PHE A 67 -0.52 2.49 13.78
C PHE A 67 0.64 1.50 13.88
N LEU A 68 0.90 0.74 12.81
CA LEU A 68 1.99 -0.24 12.75
C LEU A 68 3.37 0.42 12.95
N LEU A 69 3.61 1.58 12.34
CA LEU A 69 4.83 2.35 12.53
C LEU A 69 4.99 2.84 13.98
N ARG A 70 3.91 3.29 14.62
CA ARG A 70 3.92 3.67 16.06
C ARG A 70 4.20 2.46 16.93
N TYR A 71 3.65 1.30 16.59
CA TYR A 71 3.91 0.05 17.28
C TYR A 71 5.39 -0.32 17.21
N GLU A 72 5.99 -0.33 16.01
CA GLU A 72 7.40 -0.63 15.81
C GLU A 72 8.31 0.38 16.54
N THR A 73 7.89 1.65 16.56
CA THR A 73 8.57 2.72 17.28
C THR A 73 8.57 2.49 18.80
N LYS A 74 7.42 2.15 19.37
CA LYS A 74 7.23 1.95 20.80
C LYS A 74 7.91 0.67 21.30
N ASN A 75 7.74 -0.42 20.56
CA ASN A 75 8.14 -1.76 21.00
C ASN A 75 9.51 -2.19 20.48
N LYS A 76 10.10 -1.44 19.54
CA LYS A 76 11.40 -1.75 18.91
C LYS A 76 11.48 -3.18 18.38
N ARG A 77 10.36 -3.68 17.83
CA ARG A 77 10.23 -4.98 17.17
C ARG A 77 9.31 -4.86 15.95
N PRO A 78 9.44 -5.71 14.92
CA PRO A 78 8.56 -5.68 13.75
C PRO A 78 7.10 -5.92 14.17
N SER A 79 6.18 -5.23 13.50
CA SER A 79 4.75 -5.31 13.82
C SER A 79 4.06 -6.57 13.28
N CYS A 80 4.60 -7.18 12.23
CA CYS A 80 4.00 -8.31 11.50
C CYS A 80 3.78 -9.57 12.34
N ALA A 81 4.57 -9.75 13.40
CA ALA A 81 4.49 -10.90 14.30
C ALA A 81 3.59 -10.66 15.52
N SER A 82 2.99 -9.46 15.65
CA SER A 82 2.16 -9.13 16.81
C SER A 82 0.68 -9.39 16.59
N PRO A 83 -0.06 -9.77 17.65
CA PRO A 83 -1.52 -9.72 17.64
C PRO A 83 -2.07 -8.33 17.26
N GLU A 84 -1.35 -7.26 17.60
CA GLU A 84 -1.73 -5.87 17.29
C GLU A 84 -1.55 -5.49 15.81
N PHE A 85 -1.03 -6.39 14.97
CA PHE A 85 -1.06 -6.20 13.52
C PHE A 85 -2.51 -6.10 13.01
N LEU A 86 -3.42 -6.83 13.66
CA LEU A 86 -4.82 -6.96 13.29
C LEU A 86 -5.73 -6.15 14.22
N ILE A 87 -6.85 -5.69 13.66
CA ILE A 87 -7.97 -5.18 14.44
C ILE A 87 -8.76 -6.40 14.95
N ASN A 88 -8.59 -6.70 16.24
CA ASN A 88 -9.23 -7.85 16.87
C ASN A 88 -10.68 -7.52 17.28
N VAL A 89 -11.58 -7.56 16.30
CA VAL A 89 -13.02 -7.37 16.52
C VAL A 89 -13.80 -8.43 15.75
N SER A 90 -14.87 -8.95 16.34
CA SER A 90 -15.89 -9.67 15.59
C SER A 90 -16.79 -8.67 14.88
N PHE A 91 -16.91 -8.80 13.56
CA PHE A 91 -17.78 -7.95 12.76
C PHE A 91 -18.47 -8.72 11.64
N ARG A 92 -19.55 -8.12 11.13
CA ARG A 92 -20.15 -8.44 9.84
C ARG A 92 -20.26 -7.12 9.09
N PHE A 93 -19.97 -7.12 7.79
CA PHE A 93 -20.25 -5.93 6.99
C PHE A 93 -21.73 -5.59 7.08
N ASN A 94 -22.03 -4.30 7.29
CA ASN A 94 -23.41 -3.82 7.25
C ASN A 94 -23.97 -4.10 5.85
N LYS A 95 -25.08 -4.85 5.76
CA LYS A 95 -25.71 -5.20 4.47
C LYS A 95 -26.02 -3.97 3.62
N GLY A 96 -26.33 -2.84 4.25
CA GLY A 96 -26.55 -1.57 3.57
C GLY A 96 -25.33 -1.10 2.77
N LEU A 97 -24.09 -1.46 3.14
CA LEU A 97 -22.91 -1.08 2.34
C LEU A 97 -22.95 -1.65 0.91
N SER A 98 -23.67 -2.76 0.71
CA SER A 98 -23.95 -3.38 -0.59
C SER A 98 -25.12 -2.75 -1.34
N GLU A 99 -25.74 -1.71 -0.79
CA GLU A 99 -26.88 -0.99 -1.36
C GLU A 99 -26.46 0.42 -1.82
N GLU A 100 -26.95 0.85 -2.98
CA GLU A 100 -26.65 2.19 -3.51
C GLU A 100 -27.25 3.30 -2.63
N GLY A 101 -28.39 3.03 -2.00
CA GLY A 101 -29.13 3.97 -1.15
C GLY A 101 -28.59 4.14 0.28
N PHE A 102 -27.47 3.49 0.63
CA PHE A 102 -26.92 3.62 1.97
C PHE A 102 -26.41 5.02 2.28
N VAL A 103 -26.88 5.56 3.40
CA VAL A 103 -26.55 6.89 3.90
C VAL A 103 -25.70 6.73 5.16
N PHE A 104 -24.54 7.36 5.15
CA PHE A 104 -23.66 7.41 6.32
C PHE A 104 -24.28 8.25 7.43
N THR A 105 -24.09 7.82 8.68
CA THR A 105 -24.41 8.68 9.84
C THR A 105 -23.46 9.88 9.88
N ASN A 106 -23.84 10.94 10.61
CA ASN A 106 -22.97 12.12 10.77
C ASN A 106 -21.61 11.76 11.39
N GLU A 107 -21.58 10.78 12.31
CA GLU A 107 -20.35 10.27 12.92
C GLU A 107 -19.46 9.58 11.88
N GLN A 108 -20.02 8.65 11.09
CA GLN A 108 -19.30 7.97 10.02
C GLN A 108 -18.77 8.93 8.96
N GLN A 109 -19.55 9.95 8.61
CA GLN A 109 -19.12 10.99 7.68
C GLN A 109 -17.96 11.81 8.26
N GLY A 110 -18.00 12.12 9.56
CA GLY A 110 -16.91 12.78 10.27
C GLY A 110 -15.60 11.99 10.20
N ASP A 111 -15.65 10.68 10.45
CA ASP A 111 -14.48 9.79 10.37
C ASP A 111 -13.91 9.72 8.94
N ILE A 112 -14.79 9.62 7.95
CA ILE A 112 -14.40 9.65 6.53
C ILE A 112 -13.68 10.97 6.19
N ASP A 113 -14.16 12.11 6.69
CA ASP A 113 -13.57 13.41 6.40
C ASP A 113 -12.24 13.62 7.12
N ILE A 114 -12.07 13.08 8.33
CA ILE A 114 -10.78 13.02 9.02
C ILE A 114 -9.77 12.20 8.19
N TRP A 115 -10.18 11.01 7.74
CA TRP A 115 -9.31 10.15 6.94
C TRP A 115 -8.87 10.81 5.62
N LYS A 116 -9.77 11.54 4.94
CA LYS A 116 -9.43 12.31 3.72
C LYS A 116 -8.35 13.36 3.97
N LYS A 117 -8.47 14.14 5.05
CA LYS A 117 -7.48 15.15 5.43
C LYS A 117 -6.11 14.52 5.76
N ASP A 118 -6.13 13.40 6.49
CA ASP A 118 -4.91 12.66 6.80
C ASP A 118 -4.24 12.11 5.53
N LYS A 119 -5.04 11.61 4.58
CA LYS A 119 -4.56 11.16 3.27
C LYS A 119 -3.86 12.29 2.51
N GLU A 120 -4.48 13.47 2.42
CA GLU A 120 -3.89 14.64 1.75
C GLU A 120 -2.55 15.04 2.37
N LEU A 121 -2.45 15.04 3.70
CA LEU A 121 -1.20 15.36 4.40
C LEU A 121 -0.11 14.34 4.09
N LYS A 122 -0.43 13.03 4.10
CA LYS A 122 0.53 11.98 3.76
C LYS A 122 1.03 12.09 2.32
N ILE A 123 0.15 12.41 1.38
CA ILE A 123 0.50 12.64 -0.02
C ILE A 123 1.47 13.82 -0.12
N LYS A 124 1.21 14.94 0.57
CA LYS A 124 2.12 16.09 0.59
C LYS A 124 3.52 15.68 1.10
N THR A 125 3.60 14.98 2.22
CA THR A 125 4.87 14.49 2.76
C THR A 125 5.60 13.56 1.78
N PHE A 126 4.87 12.68 1.08
CA PHE A 126 5.46 11.82 0.06
C PHE A 126 6.07 12.63 -1.09
N LYS A 127 5.38 13.69 -1.57
CA LYS A 127 5.89 14.61 -2.60
C LYS A 127 7.17 15.29 -2.15
N GLU A 128 7.21 15.79 -0.92
CA GLU A 128 8.39 16.43 -0.34
C GLU A 128 9.59 15.47 -0.25
N CYS A 129 9.37 14.23 0.22
CA CYS A 129 10.41 13.21 0.24
C CYS A 129 10.92 12.84 -1.16
N SER A 130 10.04 12.81 -2.16
CA SER A 130 10.39 12.48 -3.54
C SER A 130 11.34 13.50 -4.19
N ALA A 131 11.31 14.76 -3.74
CA ALA A 131 12.19 15.80 -4.25
C ALA A 131 13.66 15.60 -3.85
N GLY A 132 13.95 14.87 -2.77
CA GLY A 132 15.31 14.62 -2.27
C GLY A 132 15.98 13.35 -2.82
N ILE A 133 15.32 12.63 -3.73
CA ILE A 133 15.74 11.31 -4.20
C ILE A 133 17.12 11.30 -4.89
N THR A 134 17.51 12.38 -5.55
CA THR A 134 18.80 12.50 -6.26
C THR A 134 19.99 12.53 -5.30
N CYS A 135 19.79 12.86 -4.02
CA CYS A 135 20.84 12.72 -3.00
C CYS A 135 21.24 11.25 -2.79
N TRP A 136 20.32 10.31 -2.99
CA TRP A 136 20.58 8.87 -2.84
C TRP A 136 20.84 8.14 -4.16
N PHE A 137 20.37 8.72 -5.27
CA PHE A 137 20.61 8.25 -6.64
C PHE A 137 21.06 9.41 -7.55
N PRO A 138 22.31 9.86 -7.43
CA PRO A 138 22.83 10.96 -8.24
C PRO A 138 22.75 10.70 -9.75
N GLU A 139 22.79 9.44 -10.17
CA GLU A 139 22.66 9.02 -11.56
C GLU A 139 21.32 9.37 -12.21
N LEU A 140 20.31 9.74 -11.42
CA LEU A 140 18.98 10.12 -11.89
C LEU A 140 18.84 11.63 -12.12
N GLU A 141 19.88 12.40 -11.84
CA GLU A 141 19.87 13.84 -12.07
C GLU A 141 19.70 14.15 -13.57
N ASN A 142 18.77 15.05 -13.88
CA ASN A 142 18.41 15.45 -15.24
C ASN A 142 17.84 14.32 -16.12
N LEU A 143 17.33 13.23 -15.52
CA LEU A 143 16.69 12.17 -16.29
C LEU A 143 15.46 12.74 -17.04
N PRO A 144 15.36 12.56 -18.38
CA PRO A 144 14.25 13.10 -19.15
C PRO A 144 12.95 12.32 -18.88
N SER A 145 11.82 12.96 -19.13
CA SER A 145 10.51 12.32 -19.06
C SER A 145 10.38 11.20 -20.09
N GLY A 146 9.62 10.16 -19.75
CA GLY A 146 9.43 8.99 -20.63
C GLY A 146 10.68 8.12 -20.80
N SER A 147 11.64 8.20 -19.89
CA SER A 147 12.84 7.36 -19.92
C SER A 147 12.50 5.87 -19.84
N SER A 148 13.40 5.04 -20.36
CA SER A 148 13.23 3.59 -20.35
C SER A 148 13.47 3.02 -18.94
N ILE A 149 13.03 1.78 -18.69
CA ILE A 149 13.23 1.13 -17.39
C ILE A 149 14.72 0.86 -17.13
N GLU A 150 15.50 0.62 -18.19
CA GLU A 150 16.94 0.41 -18.14
C GLU A 150 17.67 1.60 -17.51
N SER A 151 17.19 2.83 -17.75
CA SER A 151 17.76 4.05 -17.18
C SER A 151 17.67 4.11 -15.65
N ILE A 152 16.72 3.39 -15.02
CA ILE A 152 16.56 3.35 -13.56
C ILE A 152 16.83 1.96 -12.98
N GLN A 153 17.21 0.98 -13.80
CA GLN A 153 17.29 -0.42 -13.38
C GLN A 153 18.34 -0.63 -12.28
N GLY A 154 19.47 0.09 -12.33
CA GLY A 154 20.48 0.06 -11.27
C GLY A 154 19.92 0.50 -9.91
N ALA A 155 19.22 1.64 -9.90
CA ALA A 155 18.57 2.16 -8.70
C ALA A 155 17.49 1.19 -8.17
N VAL A 156 16.67 0.62 -9.06
CA VAL A 156 15.64 -0.37 -8.71
C VAL A 156 16.26 -1.61 -8.07
N VAL A 157 17.31 -2.18 -8.65
CA VAL A 157 18.01 -3.35 -8.09
C VAL A 157 18.57 -3.03 -6.71
N LYS A 158 19.21 -1.87 -6.57
CA LYS A 158 19.77 -1.40 -5.30
C LYS A 158 18.68 -1.27 -4.24
N THR A 159 17.56 -0.62 -4.53
CA THR A 159 16.42 -0.51 -3.61
C THR A 159 15.86 -1.87 -3.16
N CYS A 160 15.78 -2.85 -4.07
CA CYS A 160 15.22 -4.16 -3.77
C CYS A 160 16.16 -5.06 -2.96
N GLN A 161 17.46 -5.01 -3.24
CA GLN A 161 18.42 -6.03 -2.79
C GLN A 161 19.42 -5.53 -1.74
N ASP A 162 19.77 -4.25 -1.76
CA ASP A 162 20.79 -3.69 -0.88
C ASP A 162 20.17 -3.22 0.45
N VAL A 163 20.24 -4.10 1.46
CA VAL A 163 19.70 -3.84 2.79
C VAL A 163 20.40 -2.68 3.48
N ASP A 164 21.71 -2.57 3.33
CA ASP A 164 22.49 -1.55 4.01
C ASP A 164 22.23 -0.18 3.39
N PHE A 165 22.07 -0.11 2.07
CA PHE A 165 21.63 1.11 1.39
C PHE A 165 20.26 1.59 1.90
N ILE A 166 19.27 0.71 2.03
CA ILE A 166 17.96 1.08 2.59
C ILE A 166 18.08 1.58 4.03
N ARG A 167 18.95 0.94 4.84
CA ARG A 167 19.21 1.37 6.22
C ARG A 167 19.92 2.72 6.29
N CYS A 168 20.84 3.01 5.37
CA CYS A 168 21.50 4.31 5.27
C CYS A 168 20.47 5.42 4.98
N ILE A 169 19.64 5.26 3.95
CA ILE A 169 18.58 6.22 3.63
C ILE A 169 17.65 6.41 4.82
N TYR A 170 17.26 5.30 5.47
CA TYR A 170 16.42 5.36 6.66
C TYR A 170 17.09 6.14 7.80
N GLU A 171 18.38 5.91 8.07
CA GLU A 171 19.14 6.64 9.09
C GLU A 171 19.17 8.15 8.80
N ASP A 172 19.33 8.54 7.53
CA ASP A 172 19.38 9.94 7.10
C ASP A 172 18.07 10.69 7.38
N ILE A 173 16.92 10.01 7.26
CA ILE A 173 15.60 10.65 7.35
C ILE A 173 14.82 10.33 8.63
N LYS A 174 15.29 9.40 9.47
CA LYS A 174 14.50 8.97 10.63
C LYS A 174 14.40 10.08 11.67
N HIS A 175 13.26 10.12 12.34
CA HIS A 175 13.10 10.91 13.55
C HIS A 175 13.83 10.26 14.74
N GLY A 176 14.27 11.05 15.71
CA GLY A 176 15.03 10.55 16.87
C GLY A 176 14.28 9.50 17.71
N SER A 177 12.95 9.49 17.67
CA SER A 177 12.12 8.49 18.36
C SER A 177 12.03 7.15 17.64
N PHE A 178 12.34 7.09 16.34
CA PHE A 178 12.17 5.89 15.51
C PHE A 178 13.18 4.78 15.90
N PRO A 179 12.95 3.52 15.48
CA PRO A 179 13.93 2.45 15.65
C PRO A 179 15.31 2.80 15.08
N SER A 180 16.37 2.16 15.60
CA SER A 180 17.69 2.26 14.98
C SER A 180 17.67 1.60 13.60
N SER A 181 18.34 2.19 12.62
CA SER A 181 18.54 1.60 11.28
C SER A 181 19.13 0.19 11.33
N ARG A 182 19.96 -0.11 12.34
CA ARG A 182 20.55 -1.44 12.55
C ARG A 182 19.53 -2.52 12.91
N LEU A 183 18.39 -2.13 13.48
CA LEU A 183 17.35 -3.07 13.91
C LEU A 183 16.35 -3.40 12.80
N ILE A 184 16.10 -2.46 11.89
CA ILE A 184 15.10 -2.66 10.83
C ILE A 184 15.60 -3.67 9.79
N SER A 185 14.70 -4.53 9.33
CA SER A 185 14.93 -5.60 8.36
C SER A 185 13.67 -5.81 7.54
N LYS A 186 13.65 -6.79 6.62
CA LYS A 186 12.54 -7.01 5.67
C LYS A 186 11.19 -7.30 6.33
N GLU A 187 11.18 -7.69 7.60
CA GLU A 187 10.00 -7.97 8.43
C GLU A 187 9.40 -6.68 9.03
N TRP A 188 10.11 -5.55 8.97
CA TRP A 188 9.65 -4.28 9.50
C TRP A 188 8.87 -3.49 8.45
N VAL A 189 7.77 -2.91 8.90
CA VAL A 189 6.97 -1.97 8.12
C VAL A 189 7.81 -0.76 7.73
N PHE A 190 8.66 -0.24 8.63
CA PHE A 190 9.59 0.83 8.28
C PHE A 190 10.49 0.49 7.08
N PHE A 191 11.07 -0.71 7.05
CA PHE A 191 11.96 -1.13 5.97
C PHE A 191 11.20 -1.28 4.65
N ARG A 192 10.06 -1.98 4.67
CA ARG A 192 9.23 -2.15 3.46
C ARG A 192 8.67 -0.82 2.96
N ARG A 193 8.31 0.10 3.86
CA ARG A 193 7.91 1.46 3.50
C ARG A 193 9.00 2.19 2.73
N MET A 194 10.26 2.10 3.17
CA MET A 194 11.37 2.71 2.44
C MET A 194 11.51 2.12 1.04
N GLN A 195 11.52 0.80 0.91
CA GLN A 195 11.65 0.14 -0.39
C GLN A 195 10.53 0.54 -1.36
N VAL A 196 9.27 0.41 -0.93
CA VAL A 196 8.10 0.72 -1.78
C VAL A 196 8.07 2.19 -2.16
N HIS A 197 8.33 3.10 -1.21
CA HIS A 197 8.37 4.53 -1.51
C HIS A 197 9.45 4.87 -2.54
N LEU A 198 10.67 4.34 -2.37
CA LEU A 198 11.76 4.59 -3.32
C LEU A 198 11.41 4.05 -4.71
N LEU A 199 10.87 2.82 -4.82
CA LEU A 199 10.43 2.27 -6.10
C LEU A 199 9.34 3.11 -6.77
N ALA A 200 8.37 3.61 -5.99
CA ALA A 200 7.33 4.49 -6.51
C ALA A 200 7.91 5.82 -7.03
N VAL A 201 8.86 6.41 -6.31
CA VAL A 201 9.55 7.64 -6.74
C VAL A 201 10.40 7.39 -7.98
N LEU A 202 11.11 6.26 -8.07
CA LEU A 202 11.89 5.90 -9.26
C LEU A 202 10.99 5.77 -10.50
N GLU A 203 9.85 5.10 -10.36
CA GLU A 203 8.86 4.98 -11.45
C GLU A 203 8.27 6.35 -11.83
N TYR A 204 8.09 7.24 -10.85
CA TYR A 204 7.68 8.61 -11.11
C TYR A 204 8.73 9.39 -11.93
N ILE A 205 9.98 9.40 -11.50
CA ILE A 205 11.09 10.07 -12.22
C ILE A 205 11.21 9.52 -13.63
N ARG A 206 11.10 8.19 -13.80
CA ARG A 206 11.15 7.57 -15.12
C ARG A 206 10.06 8.10 -16.05
N ARG A 207 8.83 8.27 -15.54
CA ARG A 207 7.68 8.76 -16.32
C ARG A 207 7.75 10.25 -16.60
N TYR A 208 8.12 11.06 -15.61
CA TYR A 208 7.91 12.52 -15.64
C TYR A 208 9.20 13.35 -15.66
N GLY A 209 10.36 12.70 -15.52
CA GLY A 209 11.68 13.31 -15.43
C GLY A 209 12.01 13.79 -14.01
N SER A 210 13.29 14.07 -13.76
CA SER A 210 13.75 14.62 -12.48
C SER A 210 13.39 16.11 -12.36
N GLY A 211 12.93 16.56 -11.19
CA GLY A 211 12.70 17.98 -10.89
C GLY A 211 11.34 18.54 -11.33
N ASN A 212 10.46 17.73 -11.93
CA ASN A 212 9.12 18.16 -12.32
C ASN A 212 8.11 17.99 -11.17
N SER A 213 8.26 18.75 -10.10
CA SER A 213 7.38 18.69 -8.92
C SER A 213 5.92 19.07 -9.22
N GLU A 214 5.66 19.81 -10.31
CA GLU A 214 4.32 20.21 -10.73
C GLU A 214 3.58 19.11 -11.53
N ALA A 215 4.30 18.19 -12.18
CA ALA A 215 3.69 17.03 -12.85
C ALA A 215 3.09 16.01 -11.87
N ILE A 216 3.19 16.26 -10.57
CA ILE A 216 2.65 15.46 -9.49
C ILE A 216 1.11 15.64 -9.42
N SER A 217 0.42 15.04 -10.38
CA SER A 217 -1.03 15.11 -10.63
C SER A 217 -1.89 14.31 -9.63
N LYS A 218 -3.24 14.40 -9.76
CA LYS A 218 -4.22 13.54 -9.06
C LYS A 218 -3.91 12.04 -9.11
N LYS A 219 -3.15 11.59 -10.11
CA LYS A 219 -2.73 10.19 -10.23
C LYS A 219 -1.93 9.72 -9.02
N ILE A 220 -1.10 10.58 -8.43
CA ILE A 220 -0.33 10.28 -7.21
C ILE A 220 -1.22 10.09 -5.98
N GLU A 221 -2.40 10.72 -5.94
CA GLU A 221 -3.33 10.53 -4.82
C GLU A 221 -3.96 9.13 -4.83
N ASN A 222 -4.16 8.56 -6.02
CA ASN A 222 -4.61 7.18 -6.19
C ASN A 222 -3.43 6.22 -5.96
N ASP A 223 -2.28 6.49 -6.58
CA ASP A 223 -1.07 5.66 -6.45
C ASP A 223 -0.58 5.60 -4.98
N PHE A 224 -0.88 6.60 -4.14
CA PHE A 224 -0.47 6.60 -2.73
C PHE A 224 -1.14 5.51 -1.89
N LEU A 225 -2.44 5.24 -2.12
CA LEU A 225 -3.12 4.17 -1.39
C LEU A 225 -2.60 2.80 -1.85
N ASP A 226 -2.34 2.67 -3.15
CA ASP A 226 -1.70 1.49 -3.71
C ASP A 226 -0.33 1.24 -3.06
N ILE A 227 0.48 2.30 -2.85
CA ILE A 227 1.74 2.21 -2.09
C ILE A 227 1.50 1.64 -0.67
N GLU A 228 0.50 2.12 0.08
CA GLU A 228 0.19 1.58 1.41
C GLU A 228 -0.18 0.09 1.35
N TYR A 229 -0.99 -0.33 0.36
CA TYR A 229 -1.34 -1.73 0.15
C TYR A 229 -0.11 -2.58 -0.16
N CYS A 230 0.82 -2.07 -0.98
CA CYS A 230 2.04 -2.76 -1.36
C CYS A 230 2.95 -3.00 -0.16
N ILE A 231 3.06 -2.00 0.73
CA ILE A 231 3.86 -2.12 1.95
C ILE A 231 3.31 -3.26 2.83
N LEU A 232 2.00 -3.25 3.09
CA LEU A 232 1.36 -4.30 3.89
C LEU A 232 1.49 -5.66 3.22
N ALA A 233 1.31 -5.73 1.90
CA ALA A 233 1.46 -6.96 1.14
C ALA A 233 2.89 -7.52 1.21
N CYS A 234 3.91 -6.66 1.13
CA CYS A 234 5.31 -7.07 1.28
C CYS A 234 5.62 -7.60 2.69
N VAL A 235 4.93 -7.08 3.70
CA VAL A 235 5.07 -7.54 5.10
C VAL A 235 4.40 -8.90 5.32
N VAL A 236 3.22 -9.13 4.73
CA VAL A 236 2.53 -10.44 4.85
C VAL A 236 2.92 -11.45 3.76
N CYS A 237 3.79 -11.04 2.82
CA CYS A 237 4.22 -11.82 1.66
C CYS A 237 3.07 -12.28 0.74
N GLY A 238 2.03 -11.46 0.58
CA GLY A 238 0.89 -11.79 -0.27
C GLY A 238 0.07 -10.58 -0.75
N LEU A 239 -0.21 -10.52 -2.05
CA LEU A 239 -0.96 -9.45 -2.72
C LEU A 239 -2.02 -10.01 -3.66
N ALA A 240 -3.23 -9.46 -3.60
CA ALA A 240 -4.24 -9.59 -4.64
C ALA A 240 -4.41 -8.23 -5.33
N SER A 241 -3.93 -8.12 -6.57
CA SER A 241 -3.92 -6.89 -7.35
C SER A 241 -4.05 -7.17 -8.84
N ARG A 242 -4.77 -6.30 -9.57
CA ARG A 242 -4.74 -6.25 -11.04
C ARG A 242 -3.93 -5.07 -11.57
N ASP A 243 -3.46 -4.17 -10.71
CA ASP A 243 -2.58 -3.09 -11.12
C ASP A 243 -1.19 -3.65 -11.49
N ARG A 244 -0.73 -3.32 -12.70
CA ARG A 244 0.53 -3.85 -13.23
C ARG A 244 1.74 -3.36 -12.44
N MET A 245 1.76 -2.08 -12.08
CA MET A 245 2.90 -1.46 -11.40
C MET A 245 3.06 -2.05 -9.99
N MET A 246 1.96 -2.20 -9.27
CA MET A 246 1.88 -2.84 -7.95
C MET A 246 2.38 -4.27 -7.96
N ARG A 247 1.94 -5.06 -8.94
CA ARG A 247 2.37 -6.45 -9.13
C ARG A 247 3.86 -6.54 -9.40
N GLU A 248 4.38 -5.73 -10.32
CA GLU A 248 5.80 -5.68 -10.66
C GLU A 248 6.65 -5.27 -9.44
N MET A 249 6.20 -4.28 -8.67
CA MET A 249 6.87 -3.82 -7.45
C MET A 249 6.90 -4.92 -6.38
N PHE A 250 5.74 -5.54 -6.10
CA PHE A 250 5.62 -6.64 -5.14
C PHE A 250 6.52 -7.81 -5.50
N GLN A 251 6.53 -8.24 -6.76
CA GLN A 251 7.37 -9.36 -7.22
C GLN A 251 8.87 -9.07 -7.09
N ARG A 252 9.29 -7.81 -7.26
CA ARG A 252 10.70 -7.41 -7.05
C ARG A 252 11.10 -7.43 -5.58
N LEU A 253 10.18 -7.09 -4.67
CA LEU A 253 10.44 -7.02 -3.23
C LEU A 253 10.21 -8.34 -2.48
N CYS A 254 9.31 -9.18 -2.99
CA CYS A 254 8.89 -10.46 -2.45
C CYS A 254 8.77 -11.49 -3.60
N PRO A 255 9.89 -11.96 -4.17
CA PRO A 255 9.87 -12.91 -5.29
C PRO A 255 9.19 -14.24 -4.95
N GLU A 256 9.30 -14.67 -3.69
CA GLU A 256 8.61 -15.87 -3.15
C GLU A 256 7.21 -15.56 -2.61
N GLY A 257 6.75 -14.31 -2.74
CA GLY A 257 5.45 -13.86 -2.26
C GLY A 257 4.30 -14.39 -3.12
N THR A 258 3.11 -14.49 -2.52
CA THR A 258 1.92 -14.98 -3.23
C THR A 258 1.23 -13.84 -3.97
N LEU A 259 1.02 -13.99 -5.28
CA LEU A 259 0.35 -12.97 -6.11
C LEU A 259 -0.94 -13.51 -6.75
N MET A 260 -2.04 -12.75 -6.60
CA MET A 260 -3.36 -13.08 -7.13
C MET A 260 -3.90 -11.98 -8.06
N PRO A 261 -4.44 -12.31 -9.26
CA PRO A 261 -4.34 -13.63 -9.90
C PRO A 261 -2.87 -13.94 -10.27
N LYS A 262 -2.52 -15.21 -10.52
CA LYS A 262 -1.15 -15.60 -10.89
C LYS A 262 -0.69 -14.97 -12.21
N SER A 263 -1.59 -14.80 -13.16
CA SER A 263 -1.37 -14.10 -14.43
C SER A 263 -2.40 -12.99 -14.61
N LEU A 264 -1.97 -11.87 -15.21
CA LEU A 264 -2.92 -10.95 -15.81
C LEU A 264 -3.45 -11.64 -17.07
N ILE A 265 -4.74 -11.94 -17.11
CA ILE A 265 -5.37 -12.29 -18.39
C ILE A 265 -5.32 -10.99 -19.21
N PRO A 266 -4.78 -10.99 -20.44
CA PRO A 266 -4.89 -9.84 -21.31
C PRO A 266 -6.39 -9.56 -21.50
N VAL A 267 -6.84 -8.42 -21.00
CA VAL A 267 -8.17 -7.89 -21.25
C VAL A 267 -8.20 -7.33 -22.66
#